data_AF-A0A348S4S7-F1
#
_entry.id   AF-A0A348S4S7-F1
#
_cell.length_a   1.000
_cell.length_b   1.000
_cell.length_c   1.000
_cell.angle_alpha   90.00
_cell.angle_beta   90.00
_cell.angle_gamma   90.00
#
_symmetry.space_group_name_H-M   'P 1'
#
loop_
_entity.id
_entity.type
_entity.pdbx_description
1 polymer ?
#
loop_
_entity_poly.entity_id
_entity_poly.type
_entity_poly.pdbx_seq_one_letter_code
_entity_poly.pdbx_strand_id
1 'polypeptide(L)'
;PWHQGKIRAAKPSEGGWAIRVEQSATYVISLRRWPRELSHPINADLAPGAAVPGLNAFRETPGKGLGATKATLKIGNLTRTKPIVDGAEEIRFTLELEEDDYLLEGIFHSDNESGMRIGAYYAVIERL
;
A
#
# COMPACT_ATOMS: atom_id res chain seq x y z
N PRO A 1 11.62 2.00 -1.47
CA PRO A 1 12.71 1.85 -2.48
C PRO A 1 12.37 2.57 -3.80
N TRP A 2 13.09 3.66 -4.16
CA TRP A 2 12.76 4.56 -5.29
C TRP A 2 13.33 4.16 -6.66
N HIS A 3 13.99 3.00 -6.73
CA HIS A 3 14.65 2.54 -7.95
C HIS A 3 13.66 1.85 -8.90
N GLN A 4 13.38 2.49 -10.04
CA GLN A 4 12.35 2.10 -11.02
C GLN A 4 12.47 0.65 -11.53
N GLY A 5 13.68 0.10 -11.63
CA GLY A 5 13.89 -1.30 -12.01
C GLY A 5 13.40 -2.33 -10.97
N LYS A 6 13.33 -1.95 -9.69
CA LYS A 6 12.89 -2.85 -8.60
C LYS A 6 11.36 -2.93 -8.50
N ILE A 7 10.66 -1.84 -8.83
CA ILE A 7 9.19 -1.77 -8.86
C ILE A 7 8.63 -2.71 -9.95
N ARG A 8 9.35 -2.86 -11.05
CA ARG A 8 8.90 -3.64 -12.22
C ARG A 8 9.22 -5.13 -12.17
N ALA A 9 10.14 -5.52 -11.29
CA ALA A 9 10.55 -6.92 -11.12
C ALA A 9 9.61 -7.71 -10.19
N ALA A 10 8.59 -7.07 -9.60
CA ALA A 10 7.70 -7.66 -8.61
C ALA A 10 8.44 -8.48 -7.53
N LYS A 11 9.67 -8.08 -7.19
CA LYS A 11 10.36 -8.66 -6.03
C LYS A 11 9.52 -8.27 -4.80
N PRO A 12 9.17 -9.22 -3.93
CA PRO A 12 8.49 -8.89 -2.68
C PRO A 12 9.35 -7.90 -1.92
N SER A 13 8.96 -6.62 -1.92
CA SER A 13 9.52 -5.64 -1.02
C SER A 13 8.38 -5.20 -0.11
N GLU A 14 8.39 -5.73 1.10
CA GLU A 14 7.67 -5.14 2.22
C GLU A 14 8.44 -3.85 2.53
N GLY A 15 8.03 -2.75 1.89
CA GLY A 15 8.60 -1.44 2.14
C GLY A 15 8.07 -0.92 3.46
N GLY A 16 8.97 -0.47 4.33
CA GLY A 16 8.61 0.19 5.57
C GLY A 16 8.83 1.70 5.50
N TRP A 17 8.00 2.45 6.21
CA TRP A 17 8.22 3.86 6.53
C TRP A 17 8.67 3.96 7.98
N ALA A 18 9.84 4.55 8.22
CA ALA A 18 10.21 4.97 9.56
C ALA A 18 9.41 6.25 9.89
N ILE A 19 8.64 6.21 10.96
CA ILE A 19 7.82 7.33 11.43
C ILE A 19 8.16 7.64 12.89
N ARG A 20 8.09 8.90 13.26
CA ARG A 20 8.14 9.34 14.64
C ARG A 20 6.76 9.78 15.08
N VAL A 21 6.26 9.23 16.18
CA VAL A 21 5.04 9.68 16.83
C VAL A 21 5.46 10.64 17.94
N GLU A 22 5.13 11.92 17.79
CA GLU A 22 5.50 12.95 18.78
C GLU A 22 4.54 13.04 19.96
N GLN A 23 3.35 12.43 19.88
CA GLN A 23 2.32 12.51 20.90
C GLN A 23 1.55 11.20 21.01
N SER A 24 1.50 10.64 22.21
CA SER A 24 0.67 9.46 22.48
C SER A 24 -0.81 9.76 22.24
N ALA A 25 -1.45 9.05 21.32
CA ALA A 25 -2.84 9.27 20.94
C ALA A 25 -3.43 8.08 20.19
N THR A 26 -4.74 8.14 19.91
CA THR A 26 -5.36 7.22 18.95
C THR A 26 -5.15 7.74 17.52
N TYR A 27 -4.69 6.87 16.64
CA TYR A 27 -4.44 7.16 15.24
C TYR A 27 -5.30 6.29 14.33
N VAL A 28 -5.67 6.86 13.19
CA VAL A 28 -6.20 6.14 12.04
C VAL A 28 -5.13 6.09 10.97
N ILE A 29 -4.68 4.88 10.64
CA ILE A 29 -3.73 4.60 9.57
C ILE A 29 -4.49 3.97 8.41
N SER A 30 -4.44 4.62 7.25
CA SER A 30 -5.12 4.17 6.05
C SER A 30 -4.12 3.71 5.00
N LEU A 31 -4.14 2.42 4.67
CA LEU A 31 -3.32 1.85 3.60
C LEU A 31 -4.02 2.00 2.26
N ARG A 32 -3.31 2.52 1.27
CA ARG A 32 -3.81 2.79 -0.08
C ARG A 32 -2.83 2.31 -1.15
N ARG A 33 -3.37 1.87 -2.28
CA ARG A 33 -2.59 1.63 -3.51
C ARG A 33 -2.38 2.92 -4.31
N TRP A 34 -3.40 3.77 -4.34
CA TRP A 34 -3.43 4.99 -5.13
C TRP A 34 -3.33 6.24 -4.22
N PRO A 35 -2.84 7.37 -4.76
CA PRO A 35 -2.96 8.66 -4.08
C PRO A 35 -4.40 8.94 -3.68
N ARG A 36 -4.60 9.69 -2.59
CA ARG A 36 -5.94 10.02 -2.08
C ARG A 36 -6.77 10.79 -3.11
N GLU A 37 -6.12 11.57 -3.96
CA GLU A 37 -6.71 12.44 -4.98
C GLU A 37 -7.33 11.68 -6.14
N LEU A 38 -6.88 10.44 -6.39
CA LEU A 38 -7.34 9.64 -7.53
C LEU A 38 -8.62 8.85 -7.25
N SER A 39 -9.11 8.81 -5.99
CA SER A 39 -10.34 8.11 -5.55
C SER A 39 -10.56 6.80 -6.31
N HIS A 40 -9.58 5.90 -6.21
CA HIS A 40 -9.53 4.71 -7.05
C HIS A 40 -9.46 3.44 -6.18
N PRO A 41 -10.21 2.38 -6.51
CA PRO A 41 -10.17 1.14 -5.75
C PRO A 41 -8.79 0.47 -5.74
N ILE A 42 -8.44 -0.18 -4.63
CA ILE A 42 -7.18 -0.92 -4.45
C ILE A 42 -7.01 -1.96 -5.57
N ASN A 43 -8.07 -2.67 -5.92
CA ASN A 43 -8.04 -3.71 -6.95
C ASN A 43 -8.37 -3.21 -8.36
N ALA A 44 -8.60 -1.91 -8.57
CA ALA A 44 -8.88 -1.41 -9.90
C ALA A 44 -7.70 -1.64 -10.86
N ASP A 45 -8.04 -1.95 -12.10
CA ASP A 45 -7.08 -2.07 -13.19
C ASP A 45 -6.50 -0.69 -13.53
N LEU A 46 -5.20 -0.63 -13.78
CA LEU A 46 -4.59 0.58 -14.31
C LEU A 46 -4.76 0.58 -15.83
N ALA A 47 -5.61 1.46 -16.35
CA ALA A 47 -5.67 1.75 -17.77
C ALA A 47 -4.26 2.18 -18.25
N PRO A 48 -3.78 1.69 -19.41
CA PRO A 48 -2.45 2.04 -19.91
C PRO A 48 -2.32 3.56 -20.05
N GLY A 49 -1.19 4.10 -19.63
CA GLY A 49 -0.87 5.51 -19.88
C GLY A 49 -0.65 5.75 -21.39
N ALA A 50 -0.85 6.98 -21.85
CA ALA A 50 -0.54 7.35 -23.24
C ALA A 50 0.93 7.02 -23.58
N ALA A 51 1.15 6.41 -24.75
CA ALA A 51 2.47 6.05 -25.24
C ALA A 51 3.39 7.27 -25.34
N VAL A 52 4.65 7.12 -24.94
CA VAL A 52 5.67 8.17 -25.10
C VAL A 52 6.57 7.77 -26.28
N PRO A 53 6.58 8.52 -27.40
CA PRO A 53 7.37 8.13 -28.56
C PRO A 53 8.87 8.01 -28.24
N GLY A 54 9.48 6.86 -28.55
CA GLY A 54 10.94 6.66 -28.50
C GLY A 54 11.49 5.99 -27.23
N LEU A 55 10.67 5.69 -26.23
CA LEU A 55 11.03 4.90 -25.06
C LEU A 55 9.86 3.96 -24.72
N ASN A 56 10.11 2.67 -24.54
CA ASN A 56 9.13 1.76 -23.92
C ASN A 56 8.97 2.16 -22.45
N ALA A 57 8.18 3.20 -22.20
CA ALA A 57 7.87 3.68 -20.86
C ALA A 57 7.19 2.54 -20.09
N PHE A 58 7.55 2.35 -18.82
CA PHE A 58 6.97 1.32 -17.95
C PHE A 58 5.43 1.44 -17.80
N ARG A 59 4.82 2.53 -18.31
CA ARG A 59 3.38 2.85 -18.37
C ARG A 59 2.59 2.06 -19.43
N GLU A 60 3.27 1.33 -20.32
CA GLU A 60 2.67 0.60 -21.44
C GLU A 60 2.27 -0.85 -21.09
N THR A 61 2.53 -1.31 -19.87
CA THR A 61 2.11 -2.64 -19.41
C THR A 61 0.77 -2.53 -18.67
N PRO A 62 -0.30 -3.23 -19.11
CA PRO A 62 -1.59 -3.23 -18.43
C PRO A 62 -1.40 -3.60 -16.96
N GLY A 63 -1.74 -2.68 -16.05
CA GLY A 63 -1.65 -2.97 -14.63
C GLY A 63 -2.86 -3.82 -14.23
N LYS A 64 -2.74 -5.15 -14.30
CA LYS A 64 -3.74 -6.06 -13.72
C LYS A 64 -4.03 -5.64 -12.28
N GLY A 65 -5.30 -5.61 -11.91
CA GLY A 65 -5.75 -5.48 -10.52
C GLY A 65 -4.96 -6.43 -9.62
N LEU A 66 -4.57 -5.96 -8.43
CA LEU A 66 -3.70 -6.73 -7.53
C LEU A 66 -4.31 -8.08 -7.10
N GLY A 67 -5.64 -8.24 -7.22
CA GLY A 67 -6.35 -9.41 -6.70
C GLY A 67 -6.22 -9.52 -5.17
N ALA A 68 -5.99 -8.39 -4.50
CA ALA A 68 -5.73 -8.38 -3.08
C ALA A 68 -7.02 -8.66 -2.31
N THR A 69 -6.98 -9.67 -1.43
CA THR A 69 -8.11 -10.11 -0.61
C THR A 69 -8.03 -9.57 0.82
N LYS A 70 -6.83 -9.25 1.29
CA LYS A 70 -6.58 -8.73 2.64
C LYS A 70 -5.40 -7.77 2.68
N ALA A 71 -5.42 -6.86 3.64
CA ALA A 71 -4.33 -5.93 3.94
C ALA A 71 -3.85 -6.15 5.38
N THR A 72 -2.54 -6.11 5.57
CA THR A 72 -1.87 -6.19 6.86
C THR A 72 -1.09 -4.91 7.12
N LEU A 73 -1.36 -4.28 8.27
CA LEU A 73 -0.56 -3.22 8.85
C LEU A 73 0.33 -3.82 9.94
N LYS A 74 1.63 -3.57 9.85
CA LYS A 74 2.60 -3.83 10.92
C LYS A 74 3.16 -2.50 11.41
N ILE A 75 3.23 -2.31 12.72
CA ILE A 75 3.82 -1.12 13.33
C ILE A 75 4.34 -1.45 14.72
N GLY A 76 5.66 -1.37 14.90
CA GLY A 76 6.32 -1.86 16.11
C GLY A 76 5.99 -3.35 16.36
N ASN A 77 5.40 -3.65 17.52
CA ASN A 77 4.95 -5.00 17.88
C ASN A 77 3.50 -5.31 17.46
N LEU A 78 2.79 -4.35 16.86
CA LEU A 78 1.41 -4.51 16.46
C LEU A 78 1.33 -5.03 15.03
N THR A 79 0.58 -6.11 14.83
CA THR A 79 0.20 -6.60 13.49
C THR A 79 -1.31 -6.70 13.43
N ARG A 80 -1.92 -6.03 12.45
CA ARG A 80 -3.37 -6.02 12.22
C ARG A 80 -3.68 -6.36 10.77
N THR A 81 -4.59 -7.30 10.56
CA THR A 81 -5.03 -7.70 9.22
C THR A 81 -6.52 -7.44 9.07
N LYS A 82 -6.94 -6.90 7.93
CA LYS A 82 -8.34 -6.67 7.58
C LYS A 82 -8.62 -7.16 6.16
N PRO A 83 -9.82 -7.69 5.88
CA PRO A 83 -10.22 -8.04 4.52
C PRO A 83 -10.36 -6.78 3.66
N ILE A 84 -10.08 -6.92 2.37
CA ILE A 84 -10.35 -5.89 1.36
C ILE A 84 -11.72 -6.22 0.76
N VAL A 85 -12.69 -5.34 0.98
CA VAL A 85 -14.00 -5.45 0.35
C VAL A 85 -13.93 -4.94 -1.10
N ASP A 86 -14.85 -5.40 -1.94
CA ASP A 86 -14.90 -4.94 -3.32
C ASP A 86 -15.12 -3.42 -3.39
N GLY A 87 -14.45 -2.77 -4.34
CA GLY A 87 -14.45 -1.31 -4.47
C GLY A 87 -13.71 -0.53 -3.36
N ALA A 88 -13.08 -1.19 -2.38
CA ALA A 88 -12.34 -0.48 -1.32
C ALA A 88 -11.19 0.35 -1.89
N GLU A 89 -11.20 1.66 -1.65
CA GLU A 89 -10.09 2.57 -2.01
C GLU A 89 -8.95 2.56 -0.98
N GLU A 90 -9.30 2.28 0.28
CA GLU A 90 -8.37 2.25 1.39
C GLU A 90 -8.78 1.24 2.46
N ILE A 91 -7.82 0.81 3.27
CA ILE A 91 -8.08 0.01 4.46
C ILE A 91 -7.61 0.78 5.68
N ARG A 92 -8.56 1.13 6.55
CA ARG A 92 -8.32 1.92 7.76
C ARG A 92 -8.08 1.03 8.97
N PHE A 93 -7.05 1.34 9.74
CA PHE A 93 -6.71 0.72 11.01
C PHE A 93 -6.73 1.79 12.10
N THR A 94 -7.48 1.55 13.17
CA THR A 94 -7.50 2.42 14.34
C THR A 94 -6.70 1.73 15.43
N LEU A 95 -5.73 2.43 16.01
CA LEU A 95 -4.83 1.93 17.03
C LEU A 95 -4.30 3.07 17.88
N GLU A 96 -3.95 2.75 19.12
CA GLU A 96 -3.23 3.66 20.00
C GLU A 96 -1.73 3.52 19.70
N LEU A 97 -1.05 4.67 19.58
CA LEU A 97 0.40 4.75 19.46
C LEU A 97 0.91 5.63 20.60
N GLU A 98 2.03 5.22 21.19
CA GLU A 98 2.75 6.01 22.18
C GLU A 98 3.76 6.92 21.47
N GLU A 99 4.29 7.91 22.19
CA GLU A 99 5.42 8.72 21.70
C GLU A 99 6.67 7.85 21.57
N ASP A 100 7.00 7.45 20.33
CA ASP A 100 8.18 6.64 19.99
C ASP A 100 8.47 6.70 18.48
N ASP A 101 9.61 6.11 18.10
CA ASP A 101 9.96 5.83 16.72
C ASP A 101 9.44 4.44 16.31
N TYR A 102 8.66 4.38 15.23
CA TYR A 102 8.08 3.14 14.71
C TYR A 102 8.53 2.85 13.28
N LEU A 103 8.64 1.57 12.97
CA LEU A 103 8.65 1.08 11.60
C LEU A 103 7.24 0.65 11.20
N LEU A 104 6.64 1.39 10.27
CA LEU A 104 5.32 1.09 9.70
C LEU A 104 5.49 0.31 8.39
N GLU A 105 4.83 -0.83 8.27
CA GLU A 105 4.75 -1.59 7.02
C GLU A 105 3.28 -1.83 6.65
N GLY A 106 2.93 -1.59 5.39
CA GLY A 106 1.63 -1.94 4.85
C GLY A 106 1.79 -3.01 3.78
N ILE A 107 1.02 -4.10 3.85
CA ILE A 107 1.13 -5.24 2.93
C ILE A 107 -0.26 -5.63 2.44
N PHE A 108 -0.44 -5.63 1.12
CA PHE A 108 -1.59 -6.25 0.46
C PHE A 108 -1.25 -7.70 0.11
N HIS A 109 -2.16 -8.62 0.44
CA HIS A 109 -2.03 -10.04 0.13
C HIS A 109 -3.06 -10.41 -0.92
N SER A 110 -2.59 -11.09 -1.95
CA SER A 110 -3.42 -11.77 -2.93
C SER A 110 -3.40 -13.27 -2.65
N ASP A 111 -4.58 -13.87 -2.62
CA ASP A 111 -4.75 -15.33 -2.46
C ASP A 111 -4.81 -16.05 -3.83
N ASN A 112 -4.31 -15.42 -4.90
CA ASN A 112 -4.08 -16.09 -6.18
C ASN A 112 -3.00 -17.18 -6.07
N GLU A 113 -2.89 -18.04 -7.07
CA GLU A 113 -1.97 -19.20 -7.08
C GLU A 113 -0.50 -18.86 -6.80
N SER A 114 -0.09 -17.59 -6.97
CA SER A 114 1.28 -17.14 -6.67
C SER A 114 1.49 -16.60 -5.25
N GLY A 115 0.45 -16.46 -4.43
CA GLY A 115 0.55 -15.98 -3.04
C GLY A 115 1.19 -14.59 -2.93
N MET A 116 0.88 -13.71 -3.88
CA MET A 116 1.58 -12.44 -4.06
C MET A 116 1.40 -11.50 -2.85
N ARG A 117 2.51 -10.97 -2.34
CA ARG A 117 2.56 -9.96 -1.28
C ARG A 117 3.14 -8.66 -1.82
N ILE A 118 2.42 -7.56 -1.66
CA ILE A 118 2.77 -6.27 -2.26
C ILE A 118 2.73 -5.22 -1.17
N GLY A 119 3.81 -4.46 -1.00
CA GLY A 119 3.79 -3.31 -0.10
C GLY A 119 2.71 -2.29 -0.51
N ALA A 120 2.02 -1.71 0.46
CA ALA A 120 1.18 -0.54 0.21
C ALA A 120 2.03 0.59 -0.36
N TYR A 121 1.47 1.37 -1.28
CA TYR A 121 2.21 2.45 -1.92
C TYR A 121 2.07 3.76 -1.16
N TYR A 122 0.95 3.91 -0.45
CA TYR A 122 0.64 5.07 0.36
C TYR A 122 0.10 4.62 1.72
N ALA A 123 0.54 5.32 2.76
CA ALA A 123 -0.04 5.27 4.09
C ALA A 123 -0.43 6.69 4.49
N VAL A 124 -1.69 6.88 4.89
CA VAL A 124 -2.20 8.15 5.42
C VAL A 124 -2.42 7.99 6.91
N ILE A 125 -1.81 8.86 7.72
CA ILE A 125 -1.89 8.80 9.18
C ILE A 125 -2.64 10.04 9.66
N GLU A 126 -3.76 9.83 10.34
CA GLU A 126 -4.60 10.87 10.93
C GLU A 126 -4.67 10.63 12.44
N ARG A 127 -4.43 11.67 13.25
CA ARG A 127 -4.63 11.62 14.70
C ARG A 127 -6.10 11.94 15.02
N LEU A 128 -6.71 11.15 15.90
CA LEU A 128 -8.07 11.41 16.41
C LEU A 128 -8.08 12.37 17.60
#